data_AF-A0A7L4MY80-F1
#
_entry.id   AF-A0A7L4MY80-F1
#
_cell.length_a   1.000
_cell.length_b   1.000
_cell.length_c   1.000
_cell.angle_alpha   90.00
_cell.angle_beta   90.00
_cell.angle_gamma   90.00
#
_symmetry.space_group_name_H-M   'P 1'
#
loop_
_entity.id
_entity.type
_entity.pdbx_description
1 polymer ?
#
loop_
_entity_poly.entity_id
_entity_poly.type
_entity_poly.pdbx_seq_one_letter_code
_entity_poly.pdbx_strand_id
1 'polypeptide(L)'
;EEELRYTHILNRVLPPDIRVLAWAPVEPGFSARFSCLQRTYRYFFPCANLDVELMNSAAQRYVGSHDFRNLCKMDVANGVINFQRTILSATVTWVEKGGETGPWDPFRLCQFEVTGQAFLYHQVRCMMAILFLIGQRMESPEIIDELLDVEKNARKPQYSMAVEFPLVLYDCEFQNLRWFYDREVQEFNVTHLQQLWASHAVKTQLLRDMLRGLDAAPVADGKGNGMGTTTLWGDTEPPLRSQASGFVEGVRPRTYKPLLARPKCEGLEARIQHFQRRGR
;
A
#
# COMPACT_ATOMS: atom_id res chain seq x y z
N GLU A 1 37.97 -23.46 -4.38
CA GLU A 1 37.98 -22.86 -3.03
C GLU A 1 36.60 -23.03 -2.42
N GLU A 2 36.52 -23.16 -1.10
CA GLU A 2 35.23 -23.25 -0.41
C GLU A 2 34.65 -21.83 -0.27
N GLU A 3 33.42 -21.63 -0.73
CA GLU A 3 32.75 -20.32 -0.66
C GLU A 3 32.55 -19.86 0.78
N LEU A 4 32.61 -18.55 1.02
CA LEU A 4 32.41 -17.99 2.36
C LEU A 4 30.96 -18.13 2.83
N ARG A 5 30.75 -18.18 4.15
CA ARG A 5 29.41 -18.08 4.76
C ARG A 5 28.92 -16.63 4.79
N TYR A 6 28.70 -16.05 3.60
CA TYR A 6 28.37 -14.63 3.39
C TYR A 6 27.24 -14.12 4.30
N THR A 7 26.11 -14.83 4.32
CA THR A 7 24.91 -14.48 5.10
C THR A 7 25.20 -14.42 6.60
N HIS A 8 25.93 -15.41 7.14
CA HIS A 8 26.28 -15.47 8.55
C HIS A 8 27.24 -14.33 8.95
N ILE A 9 28.27 -14.06 8.14
CA ILE A 9 29.24 -12.98 8.42
C ILE A 9 28.54 -11.61 8.40
N LEU A 10 27.73 -11.33 7.38
CA LEU A 10 27.04 -10.04 7.24
C LEU A 10 26.02 -9.81 8.35
N ASN A 11 25.20 -10.80 8.70
CA ASN A 11 24.18 -10.65 9.74
C ASN A 11 24.74 -10.38 11.13
N ARG A 12 26.03 -10.66 11.40
CA ARG A 12 26.68 -10.33 12.68
C ARG A 12 26.96 -8.85 12.87
N VAL A 13 27.06 -8.08 11.79
CA VAL A 13 27.39 -6.65 11.83
C VAL A 13 26.21 -5.74 11.45
N LEU A 14 25.09 -6.33 11.04
CA LEU A 14 23.89 -5.60 10.66
C LEU A 14 22.95 -5.39 11.86
N PRO A 15 22.23 -4.25 11.92
CA PRO A 15 21.25 -3.99 12.97
C PRO A 15 20.08 -4.97 12.88
N PRO A 16 19.29 -5.17 13.96
CA PRO A 16 18.26 -6.20 14.03
C PRO A 16 17.20 -6.22 12.92
N ASP A 17 16.92 -5.04 12.37
CA ASP A 17 15.94 -4.78 11.32
C ASP A 17 16.47 -4.99 9.90
N ILE A 18 17.77 -5.25 9.72
CA ILE A 18 18.39 -5.55 8.43
C ILE A 18 18.97 -6.96 8.46
N ARG A 19 18.51 -7.81 7.54
CA ARG A 19 18.96 -9.21 7.42
C ARG A 19 19.26 -9.60 5.99
N VAL A 20 20.38 -10.29 5.80
CA VAL A 20 20.74 -10.99 4.57
C VAL A 20 20.19 -12.40 4.67
N LEU A 21 19.23 -12.73 3.80
CA LEU A 21 18.51 -14.02 3.85
C LEU A 21 19.23 -15.10 3.05
N ALA A 22 19.80 -14.72 1.91
CA ALA A 22 20.42 -15.63 0.95
C ALA A 22 21.49 -14.91 0.12
N TRP A 23 22.26 -15.69 -0.62
CA TRP A 23 23.19 -15.20 -1.63
C TRP A 23 23.07 -16.04 -2.90
N ALA A 24 23.52 -15.51 -4.04
CA ALA A 24 23.59 -16.24 -5.30
C ALA A 24 24.83 -15.80 -6.09
N PRO A 25 25.58 -16.72 -6.71
CA PRO A 25 26.61 -16.34 -7.68
C PRO A 25 25.96 -15.74 -8.92
N VAL A 26 26.61 -14.76 -9.53
CA VAL A 26 26.11 -14.05 -10.71
C VAL A 26 27.20 -13.90 -11.76
N GLU A 27 26.80 -13.81 -13.02
CA GLU A 27 27.71 -13.51 -14.13
C GLU A 27 28.30 -12.09 -13.98
N PRO A 28 29.53 -11.82 -14.47
CA PRO A 28 30.18 -10.52 -14.34
C PRO A 28 29.37 -9.33 -14.91
N GLY A 29 28.53 -9.57 -15.91
CA GLY A 29 27.65 -8.55 -16.52
C GLY A 29 26.30 -8.35 -15.82
N PHE A 30 26.02 -9.09 -14.74
CA PHE A 30 24.76 -9.00 -14.03
C PHE A 30 24.60 -7.65 -13.31
N SER A 31 23.40 -7.08 -13.40
CA SER A 31 23.04 -5.88 -12.64
C SER A 31 21.72 -6.11 -11.92
N ALA A 32 21.72 -6.06 -10.58
CA ALA A 32 20.49 -6.17 -9.77
C ALA A 32 19.38 -5.18 -10.18
N ARG A 33 19.74 -4.03 -10.77
CA ARG A 33 18.76 -3.04 -11.29
C ARG A 33 18.19 -3.44 -12.65
N PHE A 34 19.05 -3.56 -13.66
CA PHE A 34 18.68 -3.76 -15.06
C PHE A 34 18.33 -5.21 -15.43
N SER A 35 18.85 -6.20 -14.69
CA SER A 35 18.55 -7.62 -14.90
C SER A 35 17.27 -8.08 -14.19
N CYS A 36 16.63 -7.21 -13.38
CA CYS A 36 15.38 -7.51 -12.71
C CYS A 36 14.21 -7.43 -13.71
N LEU A 37 13.51 -8.54 -13.88
CA LEU A 37 12.43 -8.72 -14.86
C LEU A 37 11.13 -8.07 -14.39
N GLN A 38 10.77 -8.28 -13.13
CA GLN A 38 9.57 -7.73 -12.51
C GLN A 38 9.75 -7.54 -11.01
N ARG A 39 8.94 -6.65 -10.46
CA ARG A 39 8.90 -6.33 -9.03
C ARG A 39 7.47 -6.50 -8.55
N THR A 40 7.31 -7.16 -7.42
CA THR A 40 6.02 -7.30 -6.73
C THR A 40 6.05 -6.45 -5.47
N TYR A 41 5.07 -5.57 -5.32
CA TYR A 41 4.83 -4.83 -4.10
C TYR A 41 3.56 -5.34 -3.42
N ARG A 42 3.56 -5.32 -2.09
CA ARG A 42 2.36 -5.51 -1.27
C ARG A 42 2.12 -4.28 -0.42
N TYR A 43 0.88 -3.84 -0.35
CA TYR A 43 0.43 -2.78 0.54
C TYR A 43 -0.62 -3.35 1.50
N PHE A 44 -0.35 -3.35 2.80
CA PHE A 44 -1.25 -3.91 3.82
C PHE A 44 -2.15 -2.83 4.44
N PHE A 45 -3.41 -3.15 4.70
CA PHE A 45 -4.37 -2.21 5.30
C PHE A 45 -5.51 -2.95 6.00
N PRO A 46 -6.17 -2.35 7.01
CA PRO A 46 -7.38 -2.91 7.60
C PRO A 46 -8.54 -2.80 6.63
N CYS A 47 -9.43 -3.79 6.62
CA CYS A 47 -10.69 -3.74 5.89
C CYS A 47 -11.48 -2.48 6.23
N ALA A 48 -11.55 -2.12 7.52
CA ALA A 48 -12.30 -0.97 8.00
C ALA A 48 -13.70 -0.97 7.38
N ASN A 49 -14.17 0.16 6.85
CA ASN A 49 -15.43 0.30 6.10
C ASN A 49 -15.26 0.22 4.56
N LEU A 50 -14.21 -0.43 4.07
CA LEU A 50 -13.89 -0.48 2.64
C LEU A 50 -14.60 -1.63 1.94
N ASP A 51 -15.03 -1.36 0.71
CA ASP A 51 -15.52 -2.36 -0.22
C ASP A 51 -14.34 -3.03 -0.96
N VAL A 52 -13.87 -4.14 -0.40
CA VAL A 52 -12.68 -4.88 -0.87
C VAL A 52 -12.91 -5.49 -2.26
N GLU A 53 -14.11 -5.96 -2.56
CA GLU A 53 -14.45 -6.52 -3.87
C GLU A 53 -14.44 -5.46 -4.95
N LEU A 54 -15.02 -4.29 -4.67
CA LEU A 54 -14.99 -3.14 -5.57
C LEU A 54 -13.56 -2.66 -5.80
N MET A 55 -12.73 -2.61 -4.74
CA MET A 55 -11.31 -2.29 -4.86
C MET A 55 -10.57 -3.32 -5.73
N ASN A 56 -10.83 -4.61 -5.56
CA ASN A 56 -10.20 -5.67 -6.37
C ASN A 56 -10.58 -5.55 -7.85
N SER A 57 -11.86 -5.28 -8.11
CA SER A 57 -12.40 -5.08 -9.45
C SER A 57 -11.79 -3.84 -10.11
N ALA A 58 -11.67 -2.75 -9.36
CA ALA A 58 -11.01 -1.52 -9.82
C ALA A 58 -9.51 -1.72 -10.08
N ALA A 59 -8.81 -2.50 -9.24
CA ALA A 59 -7.38 -2.75 -9.38
C ALA A 59 -7.02 -3.40 -10.73
N GLN A 60 -7.93 -4.22 -11.31
CA GLN A 60 -7.72 -4.83 -12.62
C GLN A 60 -7.53 -3.78 -13.74
N ARG A 61 -8.11 -2.58 -13.58
CA ARG A 61 -7.98 -1.49 -14.55
C ARG A 61 -6.56 -0.94 -14.66
N TYR A 62 -5.70 -1.20 -13.68
CA TYR A 62 -4.29 -0.85 -13.75
C TYR A 62 -3.46 -1.78 -14.64
N VAL A 63 -3.95 -3.00 -14.91
CA VAL A 63 -3.21 -4.01 -15.69
C VAL A 63 -3.05 -3.56 -17.13
N GLY A 64 -1.89 -3.83 -17.72
CA GLY A 64 -1.52 -3.38 -19.06
C GLY A 64 -0.44 -2.29 -19.05
N SER A 65 -0.23 -1.68 -20.22
CA SER A 65 0.76 -0.63 -20.41
C SER A 65 0.07 0.72 -20.55
N HIS A 66 0.33 1.64 -19.62
CA HIS A 66 -0.35 2.92 -19.53
C HIS A 66 0.58 4.05 -19.12
N ASP A 67 0.17 5.29 -19.34
CA ASP A 67 0.85 6.47 -18.81
C ASP A 67 0.39 6.78 -17.38
N PHE A 68 1.26 6.57 -16.40
CA PHE A 68 0.94 6.73 -14.98
C PHE A 68 1.28 8.12 -14.43
N ARG A 69 1.43 9.17 -15.26
CA ARG A 69 1.80 10.53 -14.77
C ARG A 69 0.81 11.11 -13.75
N ASN A 70 -0.48 10.77 -13.87
CA ASN A 70 -1.52 11.18 -12.93
C ASN A 70 -1.57 10.32 -11.66
N LEU A 71 -0.82 9.21 -11.65
CA LEU A 71 -0.74 8.20 -10.59
C LEU A 71 0.67 8.06 -10.04
N CYS A 72 1.49 9.11 -10.10
CA CYS A 72 2.82 9.14 -9.49
C CYS A 72 3.18 10.57 -9.05
N LYS A 73 4.35 10.74 -8.44
CA LYS A 73 4.97 12.06 -8.31
C LYS A 73 5.90 12.27 -9.49
N MET A 74 5.58 13.24 -10.36
CA MET A 74 6.42 13.56 -11.51
C MET A 74 7.77 14.08 -11.04
N ASP A 75 8.81 13.31 -11.33
CA ASP A 75 10.18 13.54 -10.90
C ASP A 75 11.06 14.03 -12.04
N VAL A 76 10.59 15.07 -12.73
CA VAL A 76 11.24 15.66 -13.91
C VAL A 76 12.63 16.18 -13.57
N ALA A 77 12.85 16.63 -12.33
CA ALA A 77 14.16 17.09 -11.84
C ALA A 77 15.24 16.00 -11.89
N ASN A 78 14.85 14.73 -11.85
CA ASN A 78 15.75 13.57 -11.97
C ASN A 78 15.74 12.96 -13.38
N GLY A 79 15.32 13.74 -14.40
CA GLY A 79 15.33 13.33 -15.80
C GLY A 79 14.19 12.39 -16.21
N VAL A 80 13.18 12.17 -15.35
CA VAL A 80 12.05 11.30 -15.67
C VAL A 80 11.06 12.03 -16.57
N ILE A 81 11.08 11.68 -17.86
CA ILE A 81 10.16 12.19 -18.89
C ILE A 81 9.22 11.11 -19.46
N ASN A 82 9.54 9.83 -19.23
CA ASN A 82 8.71 8.71 -19.68
C ASN A 82 7.93 8.10 -18.49
N PHE A 83 6.60 8.23 -18.58
CA PHE A 83 5.64 7.77 -17.57
C PHE A 83 4.90 6.49 -17.96
N GLN A 84 5.23 5.90 -19.11
CA GLN A 84 4.70 4.60 -19.53
C GLN A 84 5.25 3.51 -18.62
N ARG A 85 4.36 2.71 -18.03
CA ARG A 85 4.71 1.53 -17.22
C ARG A 85 3.76 0.38 -17.52
N THR A 86 4.29 -0.83 -17.39
CA THR A 86 3.53 -2.07 -17.59
C THR A 86 3.28 -2.75 -16.26
N ILE A 87 2.00 -2.88 -15.90
CA ILE A 87 1.52 -3.66 -14.76
C ILE A 87 1.08 -5.02 -15.28
N LEU A 88 1.63 -6.08 -14.69
CA LEU A 88 1.41 -7.47 -15.07
C LEU A 88 0.27 -8.09 -14.28
N SER A 89 0.14 -7.74 -13.00
CA SER A 89 -0.99 -8.12 -12.16
C SER A 89 -1.25 -7.07 -11.07
N ALA A 90 -2.51 -6.95 -10.67
CA ALA A 90 -2.94 -6.06 -9.60
C ALA A 90 -4.16 -6.68 -8.92
N THR A 91 -4.09 -6.99 -7.62
CA THR A 91 -5.18 -7.67 -6.90
C THR A 91 -5.33 -7.11 -5.51
N VAL A 92 -6.57 -7.06 -5.02
CA VAL A 92 -6.89 -6.71 -3.64
C VAL A 92 -7.56 -7.92 -3.00
N THR A 93 -6.97 -8.45 -1.94
CA THR A 93 -7.43 -9.67 -1.29
C THR A 93 -7.29 -9.58 0.23
N TRP A 94 -7.99 -10.46 0.94
CA TRP A 94 -7.78 -10.69 2.36
C TRP A 94 -6.43 -11.40 2.58
N VAL A 95 -5.69 -11.02 3.63
CA VAL A 95 -4.39 -11.63 3.94
C VAL A 95 -4.55 -13.09 4.39
N GLU A 96 -5.55 -13.35 5.23
CA GLU A 96 -5.83 -14.70 5.72
C GLU A 96 -6.68 -15.49 4.71
N LYS A 97 -6.16 -16.64 4.26
CA LYS A 97 -6.88 -17.57 3.38
C LYS A 97 -7.89 -18.38 4.20
N GLY A 98 -9.13 -17.92 4.21
CA GLY A 98 -10.28 -18.54 4.87
C GLY A 98 -11.46 -17.60 4.65
N GLY A 99 -12.41 -18.04 3.81
CA GLY A 99 -13.37 -17.19 3.10
C GLY A 99 -14.27 -16.33 3.99
N GLU A 100 -15.15 -15.59 3.31
CA GLU A 100 -16.22 -14.72 3.83
C GLU A 100 -17.18 -15.38 4.85
N THR A 101 -16.94 -16.62 5.25
CA THR A 101 -17.77 -17.45 6.13
C THR A 101 -17.67 -17.07 7.61
N GLY A 102 -17.51 -15.78 7.92
CA GLY A 102 -17.48 -15.23 9.27
C GLY A 102 -18.14 -13.86 9.30
N PRO A 103 -18.56 -13.39 10.49
CA PRO A 103 -19.09 -12.04 10.63
C PRO A 103 -18.06 -11.02 10.13
N TRP A 104 -18.57 -9.95 9.52
CA TRP A 104 -17.75 -8.84 9.06
C TRP A 104 -16.90 -8.28 10.21
N ASP A 105 -15.57 -8.35 10.09
CA ASP A 105 -14.62 -7.83 11.07
C ASP A 105 -13.80 -6.68 10.44
N PRO A 106 -14.00 -5.42 10.87
CA PRO A 106 -13.30 -4.26 10.33
C PRO A 106 -11.78 -4.27 10.61
N PHE A 107 -11.32 -5.10 11.54
CA PHE A 107 -9.91 -5.24 11.89
C PHE A 107 -9.22 -6.35 11.10
N ARG A 108 -9.92 -7.06 10.19
CA ARG A 108 -9.27 -7.99 9.26
C ARG A 108 -8.32 -7.22 8.35
N LEU A 109 -7.17 -7.84 8.08
CA LEU A 109 -6.18 -7.26 7.19
C LEU A 109 -6.43 -7.69 5.74
N CYS A 110 -6.29 -6.71 4.85
CA CYS A 110 -6.29 -6.85 3.41
C CYS A 110 -4.90 -6.50 2.87
N GLN A 111 -4.63 -6.94 1.66
CA GLN A 111 -3.45 -6.56 0.90
C GLN A 111 -3.83 -6.13 -0.51
N PHE A 112 -3.16 -5.09 -1.01
CA PHE A 112 -3.07 -4.80 -2.44
C PHE A 112 -1.72 -5.32 -2.93
N GLU A 113 -1.74 -6.34 -3.78
CA GLU A 113 -0.55 -6.89 -4.43
C GLU A 113 -0.51 -6.40 -5.88
N VAL A 114 0.62 -5.82 -6.28
CA VAL A 114 0.84 -5.33 -7.64
C VAL A 114 2.20 -5.79 -8.15
N THR A 115 2.20 -6.39 -9.33
CA THR A 115 3.41 -6.83 -10.02
C THR A 115 3.54 -6.07 -11.34
N GLY A 116 4.73 -5.54 -11.60
CA GLY A 116 5.02 -4.80 -12.82
C GLY A 116 6.50 -4.82 -13.16
N GLN A 117 6.84 -4.46 -14.40
CA GLN A 117 8.23 -4.45 -14.86
C GLN A 117 9.05 -3.38 -14.10
N ALA A 118 8.47 -2.20 -13.93
CA ALA A 118 9.05 -1.09 -13.17
C ALA A 118 7.94 -0.17 -12.66
N PHE A 119 8.25 0.65 -11.65
CA PHE A 119 7.33 1.62 -11.06
C PHE A 119 7.96 3.01 -11.05
N LEU A 120 7.13 4.04 -11.18
CA LEU A 120 7.50 5.46 -11.02
C LEU A 120 7.54 5.82 -9.53
N TYR A 121 8.13 6.99 -9.23
CA TYR A 121 8.19 7.51 -7.88
C TYR A 121 6.79 7.71 -7.29
N HIS A 122 6.54 7.09 -6.13
CA HIS A 122 5.24 7.01 -5.46
C HIS A 122 4.07 6.39 -6.27
N GLN A 123 4.34 5.62 -7.32
CA GLN A 123 3.27 5.07 -8.16
C GLN A 123 2.30 4.20 -7.37
N VAL A 124 2.82 3.19 -6.67
CA VAL A 124 2.00 2.23 -5.91
C VAL A 124 1.18 2.93 -4.82
N ARG A 125 1.75 3.93 -4.13
CA ARG A 125 1.07 4.72 -3.09
C ARG A 125 -0.04 5.59 -3.65
N CYS A 126 0.14 6.15 -4.85
CA CYS A 126 -0.90 6.87 -5.57
C CYS A 126 -2.02 5.91 -6.01
N MET A 127 -1.67 4.75 -6.58
CA MET A 127 -2.64 3.73 -6.99
C MET A 127 -3.51 3.29 -5.80
N MET A 128 -2.88 3.02 -4.66
CA MET A 128 -3.57 2.65 -3.42
C MET A 128 -4.47 3.78 -2.89
N ALA A 129 -4.06 5.04 -3.02
CA ALA A 129 -4.89 6.18 -2.62
C ALA A 129 -6.21 6.23 -3.40
N ILE A 130 -6.16 5.98 -4.71
CA ILE A 130 -7.37 5.90 -5.55
C ILE A 130 -8.23 4.70 -5.16
N LEU A 131 -7.62 3.55 -4.89
CA LEU A 131 -8.35 2.38 -4.39
C LEU A 131 -9.05 2.67 -3.05
N PHE A 132 -8.45 3.44 -2.13
CA PHE A 132 -9.14 3.85 -0.91
C PHE A 132 -10.37 4.73 -1.17
N LEU A 133 -10.30 5.66 -2.14
CA LEU A 133 -11.46 6.48 -2.51
C LEU A 133 -12.59 5.62 -3.08
N ILE A 134 -12.24 4.64 -3.91
CA ILE A 134 -13.18 3.67 -4.51
C ILE A 134 -13.77 2.74 -3.44
N GLY A 135 -12.94 2.18 -2.55
CA GLY A 135 -13.38 1.32 -1.45
C GLY A 135 -14.30 2.03 -0.47
N GLN A 136 -14.15 3.35 -0.30
CA GLN A 136 -15.08 4.20 0.47
C GLN A 136 -16.32 4.62 -0.34
N ARG A 137 -16.44 4.16 -1.60
CA ARG A 137 -17.51 4.51 -2.56
C ARG A 137 -17.63 6.02 -2.83
N MET A 138 -16.52 6.75 -2.67
CA MET A 138 -16.44 8.18 -2.97
C MET A 138 -16.09 8.44 -4.44
N GLU A 139 -15.50 7.45 -5.12
CA GLU A 139 -15.24 7.45 -6.56
C GLU A 139 -15.70 6.11 -7.15
N SER A 140 -16.04 6.11 -8.43
CA SER A 140 -16.32 4.87 -9.16
C SER A 140 -15.03 4.27 -9.74
N PRO A 141 -14.99 2.96 -10.04
CA PRO A 141 -13.81 2.32 -10.63
C PRO A 141 -13.28 2.97 -11.91
N GLU A 142 -14.17 3.56 -12.72
CA GLU A 142 -13.87 4.22 -14.00
C GLU A 142 -12.96 5.44 -13.84
N ILE A 143 -12.82 6.00 -12.63
CA ILE A 143 -11.87 7.08 -12.36
C ILE A 143 -10.44 6.68 -12.68
N ILE A 144 -10.10 5.38 -12.60
CA ILE A 144 -8.78 4.88 -12.97
C ILE A 144 -8.55 5.09 -14.47
N ASP A 145 -9.54 4.75 -15.30
CA ASP A 145 -9.44 4.94 -16.76
C ASP A 145 -9.27 6.43 -17.09
N GLU A 146 -10.06 7.29 -16.45
CA GLU A 146 -9.96 8.75 -16.61
C GLU A 146 -8.57 9.29 -16.23
N LEU A 147 -7.95 8.74 -15.19
CA LEU A 147 -6.61 9.15 -14.76
C LEU A 147 -5.51 8.60 -15.68
N LEU A 148 -5.71 7.44 -16.31
CA LEU A 148 -4.77 6.85 -17.28
C LEU A 148 -4.90 7.48 -18.67
N ASP A 149 -6.08 8.03 -19.01
CA ASP A 149 -6.30 8.80 -20.24
C ASP A 149 -5.71 10.21 -20.11
N VAL A 150 -4.44 10.33 -20.50
CA VAL A 150 -3.69 11.59 -20.48
C VAL A 150 -4.08 12.55 -21.61
N GLU A 151 -4.76 12.09 -22.65
CA GLU A 151 -5.25 12.97 -23.73
C GLU A 151 -6.46 13.77 -23.23
N LYS A 152 -7.38 13.09 -22.55
CA LYS A 152 -8.53 13.71 -21.90
C LYS A 152 -8.14 14.45 -20.62
N ASN A 153 -7.22 13.89 -19.83
CA ASN A 153 -6.81 14.40 -18.52
C ASN A 153 -5.29 14.63 -18.43
N ALA A 154 -4.78 15.59 -19.21
CA ALA A 154 -3.33 15.91 -19.25
C ALA A 154 -2.70 16.38 -17.93
N ARG A 155 -3.52 16.74 -16.93
CA ARG A 155 -3.04 17.29 -15.65
C ARG A 155 -3.58 16.49 -14.46
N LYS A 156 -2.66 16.10 -13.58
CA LYS A 156 -2.95 15.35 -12.36
C LYS A 156 -3.86 16.13 -11.41
N PRO A 157 -5.04 15.63 -11.02
CA PRO A 157 -5.84 16.25 -9.96
C PRO A 157 -5.13 16.14 -8.60
N GLN A 158 -5.41 17.08 -7.70
CA GLN A 158 -4.87 17.05 -6.34
C GLN A 158 -5.52 15.95 -5.48
N TYR A 159 -4.69 15.06 -4.96
CA TYR A 159 -5.08 14.06 -3.95
C TYR A 159 -3.87 13.69 -3.08
N SER A 160 -4.15 13.26 -1.86
CA SER A 160 -3.14 12.72 -0.93
C SER A 160 -2.79 11.28 -1.28
N MET A 161 -1.52 10.91 -1.10
CA MET A 161 -1.06 9.55 -1.33
C MET A 161 -1.36 8.67 -0.11
N ALA A 162 -1.40 7.35 -0.31
CA ALA A 162 -1.42 6.40 0.80
C ALA A 162 -0.11 6.47 1.59
N VAL A 163 -0.10 6.25 2.91
CA VAL A 163 1.11 6.32 3.77
C VAL A 163 2.17 5.27 3.37
N GLU A 164 3.43 5.45 3.77
CA GLU A 164 4.56 4.62 3.32
C GLU A 164 4.77 3.32 4.10
N PHE A 165 4.49 3.31 5.40
CA PHE A 165 4.92 2.21 6.28
C PHE A 165 4.39 0.81 5.91
N PRO A 166 3.19 0.63 5.32
CA PRO A 166 2.68 -0.71 5.02
C PRO A 166 3.00 -1.15 3.58
N LEU A 167 3.75 -0.34 2.82
CA LEU A 167 4.23 -0.70 1.48
C LEU A 167 5.53 -1.49 1.60
N VAL A 168 5.54 -2.69 1.06
CA VAL A 168 6.68 -3.61 1.08
C VAL A 168 7.04 -4.00 -0.35
N LEU A 169 8.32 -3.87 -0.72
CA LEU A 169 8.87 -4.57 -1.88
C LEU A 169 8.94 -6.06 -1.51
N TYR A 170 8.02 -6.84 -2.07
CA TYR A 170 7.80 -8.22 -1.67
C TYR A 170 8.71 -9.18 -2.44
N ASP A 171 8.86 -8.98 -3.75
CA ASP A 171 9.70 -9.85 -4.57
C ASP A 171 10.30 -9.10 -5.78
N CYS A 172 11.44 -9.61 -6.26
CA CYS A 172 12.13 -9.19 -7.46
C CYS A 172 12.54 -10.44 -8.25
N GLU A 173 12.00 -10.59 -9.45
CA GLU A 173 12.32 -11.75 -10.28
C GLU A 173 13.57 -11.50 -11.13
N PHE A 174 14.44 -12.51 -11.18
CA PHE A 174 15.66 -12.53 -11.96
C PHE A 174 15.77 -13.85 -12.72
N GLN A 175 16.28 -13.79 -13.94
CA GLN A 175 16.51 -14.98 -14.73
C GLN A 175 17.74 -15.76 -14.22
N ASN A 176 17.63 -17.09 -14.17
CA ASN A 176 18.75 -18.02 -13.92
C ASN A 176 19.50 -17.81 -12.59
N LEU A 177 18.89 -17.19 -11.58
CA LEU A 177 19.49 -17.10 -10.25
C LEU A 177 19.03 -18.26 -9.36
N ARG A 178 20.00 -18.93 -8.75
CA ARG A 178 19.77 -19.92 -7.70
C ARG A 178 20.24 -19.36 -6.37
N TRP A 179 19.28 -19.11 -5.49
CA TRP A 179 19.54 -18.62 -4.13
C TRP A 179 20.01 -19.75 -3.21
N PHE A 180 21.07 -19.46 -2.45
CA PHE A 180 21.63 -20.31 -1.42
C PHE A 180 21.26 -19.76 -0.04
N TYR A 181 20.58 -20.59 0.74
CA TYR A 181 20.15 -20.28 2.10
C TYR A 181 21.02 -21.05 3.09
N ASP A 182 21.39 -20.40 4.18
CA ASP A 182 22.10 -21.02 5.30
C ASP A 182 21.09 -21.41 6.38
N ARG A 183 21.15 -22.66 6.84
CA ARG A 183 20.18 -23.20 7.79
C ARG A 183 20.19 -22.47 9.13
N GLU A 184 21.37 -22.19 9.69
CA GLU A 184 21.49 -21.55 11.01
C GLU A 184 20.98 -20.10 10.93
N VAL A 185 21.28 -19.41 9.83
CA VAL A 185 20.77 -18.06 9.56
C VAL A 185 19.25 -18.08 9.39
N GLN A 186 18.70 -19.07 8.69
CA GLN A 186 17.26 -19.24 8.52
C GLN A 186 16.56 -19.47 9.86
N GLU A 187 17.07 -20.39 10.69
CA GLU A 187 16.53 -20.68 12.02
C GLU A 187 16.55 -19.43 12.92
N PHE A 188 17.64 -18.66 12.90
CA PHE A 188 17.76 -17.40 13.63
C PHE A 188 16.73 -16.35 13.16
N ASN A 189 16.61 -16.13 11.85
CA ASN A 189 15.69 -15.14 11.27
C ASN A 189 14.23 -15.51 11.56
N VAL A 190 13.86 -16.78 11.41
CA VAL A 190 12.51 -17.28 11.71
C VAL A 190 12.18 -17.07 13.19
N THR A 191 13.10 -17.44 14.10
CA THR A 191 12.92 -17.26 15.54
C THR A 191 12.68 -15.79 15.90
N HIS A 192 13.49 -14.88 15.33
CA HIS A 192 13.35 -13.45 15.57
C HIS A 192 11.99 -12.91 15.10
N LEU A 193 11.57 -13.27 13.88
CA LEU A 193 10.28 -12.84 13.32
C LEU A 193 9.10 -13.41 14.12
N GLN A 194 9.18 -14.67 14.60
CA GLN A 194 8.17 -15.26 15.47
C GLN A 194 8.02 -14.53 16.80
N GLN A 195 9.13 -14.12 17.42
CA GLN A 195 9.11 -13.34 18.67
C GLN A 195 8.47 -11.95 18.44
N LEU A 196 8.85 -11.27 17.36
CA LEU A 196 8.22 -9.99 16.98
C LEU A 196 6.73 -10.17 16.74
N TRP A 197 6.34 -11.18 15.97
CA TRP A 197 4.93 -11.49 15.71
C TRP A 197 4.17 -11.74 17.02
N ALA A 198 4.68 -12.58 17.92
CA ALA A 198 4.03 -12.89 19.18
C ALA A 198 3.78 -11.64 20.02
N SER A 199 4.78 -10.76 20.13
CA SER A 199 4.64 -9.46 20.82
C SER A 199 3.55 -8.58 20.18
N HIS A 200 3.56 -8.44 18.85
CA HIS A 200 2.56 -7.61 18.16
C HIS A 200 1.16 -8.21 18.21
N ALA A 201 1.03 -9.54 18.15
CA ALA A 201 -0.23 -10.25 18.27
C ALA A 201 -0.86 -10.02 19.66
N VAL A 202 -0.08 -10.14 20.74
CA VAL A 202 -0.55 -9.84 22.11
C VAL A 202 -0.98 -8.38 22.23
N LYS A 203 -0.16 -7.42 21.76
CA LYS A 203 -0.53 -5.99 21.78
C LYS A 203 -1.82 -5.70 21.02
N THR A 204 -1.98 -6.33 19.85
CA THR A 204 -3.19 -6.20 19.03
C THR A 204 -4.42 -6.76 19.77
N GLN A 205 -4.28 -7.93 20.42
CA GLN A 205 -5.37 -8.52 21.19
C GLN A 205 -5.76 -7.66 22.40
N LEU A 206 -4.78 -7.12 23.13
CA LEU A 206 -5.05 -6.19 24.24
C LEU A 206 -5.86 -4.97 23.77
N LEU A 207 -5.51 -4.37 22.64
CA LEU A 207 -6.26 -3.26 22.06
C LEU A 207 -7.68 -3.67 21.65
N ARG A 208 -7.85 -4.86 21.05
CA ARG A 208 -9.17 -5.40 20.71
C ARG A 208 -10.05 -5.56 21.96
N ASP A 209 -9.50 -6.06 23.06
CA ASP A 209 -10.26 -6.23 24.31
C ASP A 209 -10.57 -4.90 25.00
N MET A 210 -9.66 -3.92 24.94
CA MET A 210 -9.94 -2.55 25.39
C MET A 210 -11.09 -1.93 24.60
N LEU A 211 -11.11 -2.08 23.27
CA LEU A 211 -12.20 -1.58 22.43
C LEU A 211 -13.53 -2.24 22.76
N ARG A 212 -13.57 -3.57 22.92
CA ARG A 212 -14.77 -4.30 23.36
C ARG A 212 -15.27 -3.83 24.73
N GLY A 213 -14.36 -3.52 25.65
CA GLY A 213 -14.70 -2.94 26.95
C GLY A 213 -15.35 -1.56 26.82
N LEU A 214 -14.85 -0.73 25.90
CA LEU A 214 -15.45 0.58 25.59
C LEU A 214 -16.80 0.44 24.89
N ASP A 215 -16.97 -0.53 23.99
CA ASP A 215 -18.23 -0.81 23.32
C ASP A 215 -19.36 -1.17 24.30
N ALA A 216 -19.02 -1.78 25.44
CA ALA A 216 -19.96 -2.10 26.52
C ALA A 216 -20.29 -0.91 27.45
N ALA A 217 -19.71 0.28 27.23
CA ALA A 217 -19.99 1.44 28.05
C ALA A 217 -21.39 2.00 27.75
N PRO A 218 -22.26 2.21 28.77
CA PRO A 218 -23.55 2.85 28.56
C PRO A 218 -23.35 4.35 28.32
N VAL A 219 -23.91 4.85 27.21
CA VAL A 219 -23.90 6.27 26.87
C VAL A 219 -25.34 6.79 26.77
N ALA A 220 -25.54 8.04 27.17
CA ALA A 220 -26.86 8.67 27.12
C ALA A 220 -27.25 8.94 25.65
N ASP A 221 -28.48 8.59 25.27
CA ASP A 221 -29.03 9.02 24.00
C ASP A 221 -29.15 10.55 24.03
N GLY A 222 -28.38 11.25 23.19
CA GLY A 222 -28.40 12.72 23.07
C GLY A 222 -29.72 13.31 22.53
N LYS A 223 -30.82 12.56 22.57
CA LYS A 223 -32.14 12.89 22.02
C LYS A 223 -33.24 12.73 23.09
N GLY A 224 -33.24 13.53 24.17
CA GLY A 224 -34.41 13.59 25.05
C GLY A 224 -34.20 14.34 26.37
N ASN A 225 -35.11 15.27 26.67
CA ASN A 225 -35.10 16.12 27.87
C ASN A 225 -35.87 15.48 29.05
N GLY A 226 -35.71 14.16 29.27
CA GLY A 226 -36.38 13.44 30.36
C GLY A 226 -36.04 11.95 30.35
N MET A 227 -35.56 11.45 31.50
CA MET A 227 -35.17 10.06 31.82
C MET A 227 -34.52 9.32 30.62
N GLY A 228 -33.30 9.76 30.27
CA GLY A 228 -32.61 9.34 29.06
C GLY A 228 -32.39 7.84 28.99
N THR A 229 -32.88 7.23 27.91
CA THR A 229 -32.50 5.87 27.52
C THR A 229 -30.99 5.82 27.31
N THR A 230 -30.35 4.79 27.88
CA THR A 230 -28.93 4.52 27.70
C THR A 230 -28.77 3.43 26.65
N THR A 231 -27.90 3.67 25.68
CA THR A 231 -27.50 2.69 24.65
C THR A 231 -26.05 2.31 24.89
N LEU A 232 -25.64 1.08 24.55
CA LEU A 232 -24.24 0.69 24.61
C LEU A 232 -23.47 1.38 23.48
N TRP A 233 -22.25 1.85 23.75
CA TRP A 233 -21.44 2.55 22.75
C TRP A 233 -21.27 1.75 21.45
N GLY A 234 -21.06 0.43 21.53
CA GLY A 234 -20.90 -0.45 20.36
C GLY A 234 -22.16 -0.57 19.49
N ASP A 235 -23.34 -0.30 20.06
CA ASP A 235 -24.63 -0.35 19.37
C ASP A 235 -25.04 1.04 18.83
N THR A 236 -24.22 2.07 19.02
CA THR A 236 -24.52 3.42 18.51
C THR A 236 -24.37 3.49 16.99
N GLU A 237 -25.33 4.16 16.36
CA GLU A 237 -25.35 4.37 14.91
C GLU A 237 -25.09 5.85 14.55
N PRO A 238 -24.19 6.14 13.59
CA PRO A 238 -23.35 5.20 12.86
C PRO A 238 -22.14 4.70 13.68
N PRO A 239 -21.68 3.46 13.47
CA PRO A 239 -20.52 2.92 14.17
C PRO A 239 -19.24 3.72 13.84
N LEU A 240 -18.40 3.94 14.85
CA LEU A 240 -17.12 4.63 14.67
C LEU A 240 -16.11 3.71 13.96
N ARG A 241 -15.82 3.99 12.68
CA ARG A 241 -14.93 3.20 11.83
C ARG A 241 -13.78 4.03 11.27
N SER A 242 -12.84 4.41 12.13
CA SER A 242 -11.72 5.31 11.78
C SER A 242 -10.44 4.59 11.35
N GLN A 243 -10.43 3.26 11.27
CA GLN A 243 -9.21 2.47 11.04
C GLN A 243 -8.51 2.84 9.72
N ALA A 244 -9.26 3.12 8.65
CA ALA A 244 -8.70 3.51 7.35
C ALA A 244 -8.15 4.94 7.32
N SER A 245 -8.52 5.80 8.27
CA SER A 245 -8.13 7.23 8.24
C SER A 245 -6.63 7.47 8.39
N GLY A 246 -5.92 6.56 9.07
CA GLY A 246 -4.46 6.62 9.23
C GLY A 246 -3.67 6.15 8.01
N PHE A 247 -4.33 5.71 6.93
CA PHE A 247 -3.67 5.12 5.76
C PHE A 247 -3.54 6.08 4.57
N VAL A 248 -3.97 7.33 4.70
CA VAL A 248 -3.83 8.39 3.70
C VAL A 248 -3.13 9.60 4.33
N GLU A 249 -2.17 10.17 3.61
CA GLU A 249 -1.42 11.34 4.09
C GLU A 249 -2.29 12.62 4.20
N GLY A 250 -1.88 13.50 5.10
CA GLY A 250 -2.46 14.85 5.21
C GLY A 250 -3.82 14.89 5.91
N VAL A 251 -4.48 16.04 5.80
CA VAL A 251 -5.74 16.32 6.52
C VAL A 251 -6.93 15.98 5.64
N ARG A 252 -7.86 15.18 6.17
CA ARG A 252 -9.10 14.84 5.47
C ARG A 252 -10.00 16.10 5.36
N PRO A 253 -10.43 16.49 4.15
CA PRO A 253 -11.35 17.61 4.01
C PRO A 253 -12.71 17.26 4.61
N ARG A 254 -13.39 18.25 5.20
CA ARG A 254 -14.73 18.06 5.81
C ARG A 254 -15.78 17.61 4.79
N THR A 255 -15.66 18.08 3.55
CA THR A 255 -16.57 17.73 2.46
C THR A 255 -15.78 17.08 1.34
N TYR A 256 -16.27 15.94 0.86
CA TYR A 256 -15.67 15.26 -0.28
C TYR A 256 -15.90 16.05 -1.57
N LYS A 257 -14.85 16.18 -2.39
CA LYS A 257 -14.94 16.72 -3.75
C LYS A 257 -14.46 15.66 -4.74
N PRO A 258 -15.23 15.32 -5.80
CA PRO A 258 -14.80 14.37 -6.81
C PRO A 258 -13.47 14.76 -7.45
N LEU A 259 -12.61 13.78 -7.75
CA LEU A 259 -11.23 13.96 -8.19
C LEU A 259 -11.11 14.88 -9.40
N LEU A 260 -11.91 14.65 -10.44
CA LEU A 260 -11.85 15.43 -11.67
C LEU A 260 -12.32 16.88 -11.50
N ALA A 261 -13.06 17.19 -10.43
CA ALA A 261 -13.47 18.55 -10.09
C ALA A 261 -12.43 19.31 -9.25
N ARG A 262 -11.36 18.66 -8.78
CA ARG A 262 -10.33 19.28 -7.93
C ARG A 262 -9.37 20.14 -8.76
N PRO A 263 -8.67 21.08 -8.12
CA PRO A 263 -7.55 21.76 -8.75
C PRO A 263 -6.54 20.74 -9.29
N LYS A 264 -5.99 21.01 -10.47
CA LYS A 264 -5.01 20.14 -11.12
C LYS A 264 -3.60 20.72 -10.94
N CYS A 265 -2.61 19.86 -10.74
CA CYS A 265 -1.20 20.21 -10.72
C CYS A 265 -0.74 20.78 -12.08
N GLU A 266 0.43 21.41 -12.13
CA GLU A 266 1.06 21.77 -13.40
C GLU A 266 1.27 20.54 -14.31
N GLY A 267 1.07 20.74 -15.62
CA GLY A 267 1.27 19.69 -16.63
C GLY A 267 2.74 19.33 -16.82
N LEU A 268 2.98 18.24 -17.54
CA LEU A 268 4.32 17.71 -17.77
C LEU A 268 5.20 18.70 -18.56
N GLU A 269 4.66 19.27 -19.63
CA GLU A 269 5.37 20.17 -20.53
C GLU A 269 5.84 21.43 -19.80
N ALA A 270 4.97 22.00 -18.95
CA ALA A 270 5.29 23.15 -18.11
C ALA A 270 6.44 22.84 -17.12
N ARG A 271 6.43 21.64 -16.51
CA ARG A 271 7.50 21.21 -15.60
C ARG A 271 8.83 21.00 -16.33
N ILE A 272 8.80 20.39 -17.51
CA ILE A 272 10.00 20.20 -18.35
C ILE A 272 10.61 21.57 -18.69
N GLN A 273 9.80 22.52 -19.17
CA GLN A 273 10.27 23.87 -19.48
C GLN A 273 10.85 24.59 -18.25
N HIS A 274 10.24 24.41 -17.07
CA HIS A 274 10.74 24.99 -15.83
C HIS A 274 12.15 24.50 -15.48
N PHE A 275 12.42 23.19 -15.58
CA PHE A 275 13.73 22.61 -15.25
C PHE A 275 14.79 22.88 -16.33
N GLN A 276 14.42 22.82 -17.61
CA GLN A 276 15.30 23.21 -18.72
C GLN A 276 15.80 24.65 -18.59
N ARG A 277 14.91 25.59 -18.22
CA ARG A 277 15.29 27.00 -17.98
C ARG A 277 16.26 27.17 -16.79
N ARG A 278 16.33 26.20 -15.89
CA ARG A 278 17.20 26.20 -14.70
C ARG A 278 18.52 25.42 -14.91
N GLY A 279 18.78 24.92 -16.12
CA GLY A 279 20.04 24.25 -16.46
C GLY A 279 20.27 22.94 -15.72
N ARG A 280 19.20 22.23 -15.35
CA ARG A 280 19.24 20.88 -14.76
C ARG A 280 18.52 19.88 -15.66
#